data_AF-A0A250LKT3-F1
#
_entry.id   AF-A0A250LKT3-F1
#
_cell.length_a   1.000
_cell.length_b   1.000
_cell.length_c   1.000
_cell.angle_alpha   90.00
_cell.angle_beta   90.00
_cell.angle_gamma   90.00
#
_symmetry.space_group_name_H-M   'P 1'
#
loop_
_entity.id
_entity.type
_entity.pdbx_description
1 polymer ?
#
loop_
_entity_poly.entity_id
_entity_poly.type
_entity_poly.pdbx_seq_one_letter_code
_entity_poly.pdbx_strand_id
1 'polypeptide(L)'
;MEDNLDHAMLVQALRDVIDDPSALLTRLKVHALESRDILHAPVYDAAAELNAEESSFFRAVARAARQGLPKHEITTFMFPAVALCQHGDPPAVVDMLVAFAETWGASPVDSVHVVSKVFSNIPTLSYACTDMALGGTGSLSKIAPTLAVATAASEGLAAIPYLLDLAESRDAAHAHAGLAGLCAVDADRWPEASVYIDRVMAVATKAISEEGIQYLGYRLLNHISLVDKRVDQLLLDAMGAGNETAQVETVQWLRFTARDRDPGYVARVLEILVPASLENRDIRDVVEASIISLMFHRETRAVGLSAIDHIGCLLPGRSLEDEFRQLYNAIISDNDRYVQVVSRWLLMSDISIAALRSVLAFAQTAPHRLLPDVLSFSRADERERVRAVRRLLGLCYNGAAIAGFLCELAIHDSTESWALRAFSDVLENYLRIEYPAETRTFLETRLEQTPARSKLHREIARGLKLIREWDKVLRSLPNLRELQPRQEQLVTLNLADRKRNREIGRDVRQRSIFSMLANQVCIKQGQGVVTKMPDGTSTITPLRPHSVTFEVPGSEASDPLLGQLRRLRYLSD
;
A
#
# COMPACT_ATOMS: atom_id res chain seq x y z
N MET A 1 -35.98 14.55 -30.97
CA MET A 1 -37.21 13.72 -31.06
C MET A 1 -36.93 12.60 -32.07
N GLU A 2 -35.88 11.81 -31.84
CA GLU A 2 -35.41 10.72 -32.71
C GLU A 2 -34.99 9.45 -31.94
N ASP A 3 -34.91 9.46 -30.60
CA ASP A 3 -34.47 8.27 -29.81
C ASP A 3 -35.58 7.23 -29.53
N ASN A 4 -36.86 7.57 -29.66
CA ASN A 4 -37.94 6.67 -29.24
C ASN A 4 -38.22 5.49 -30.20
N LEU A 5 -37.69 5.53 -31.44
CA LEU A 5 -37.99 4.48 -32.42
C LEU A 5 -37.14 3.21 -32.26
N ASP A 6 -35.94 3.31 -31.67
CA ASP A 6 -35.05 2.16 -31.44
C ASP A 6 -35.28 1.51 -30.06
N HIS A 7 -35.65 2.32 -29.07
CA HIS A 7 -35.88 1.88 -27.69
C HIS A 7 -37.05 0.90 -27.56
N ALA A 8 -38.20 1.21 -28.16
CA ALA A 8 -39.38 0.33 -28.09
C ALA A 8 -39.14 -1.03 -28.77
N MET A 9 -38.35 -1.05 -29.85
CA MET A 9 -37.94 -2.29 -30.52
C MET A 9 -37.01 -3.12 -29.62
N LEU A 10 -36.09 -2.46 -28.91
CA LEU A 10 -35.19 -3.09 -27.96
C LEU A 10 -35.95 -3.69 -26.77
N VAL A 11 -36.90 -2.95 -26.20
CA VAL A 11 -37.78 -3.44 -25.12
C VAL A 11 -38.54 -4.68 -25.60
N GLN A 12 -39.15 -4.66 -26.78
CA GLN A 12 -39.88 -5.82 -27.29
C GLN A 12 -38.94 -7.01 -27.55
N ALA A 13 -37.75 -6.77 -28.11
CA ALA A 13 -36.76 -7.82 -28.32
C ALA A 13 -36.31 -8.45 -27.01
N LEU A 14 -36.12 -7.68 -25.95
CA LEU A 14 -35.77 -8.23 -24.63
C LEU A 14 -36.96 -8.96 -24.00
N ARG A 15 -38.19 -8.44 -24.16
CA ARG A 15 -39.43 -9.09 -23.70
C ARG A 15 -39.60 -10.49 -24.30
N ASP A 16 -39.32 -10.66 -25.59
CA ASP A 16 -39.45 -11.95 -26.29
C ASP A 16 -38.55 -13.06 -25.72
N VAL A 17 -37.47 -12.68 -25.01
CA VAL A 17 -36.51 -13.63 -24.41
C VAL A 17 -36.42 -13.53 -22.89
N ILE A 18 -37.33 -12.80 -22.23
CA ILE A 18 -37.30 -12.58 -20.77
C ILE A 18 -37.35 -13.89 -19.98
N ASP A 19 -37.94 -14.94 -20.58
CA ASP A 19 -38.07 -16.27 -20.00
C ASP A 19 -36.90 -17.21 -20.28
N ASP A 20 -35.95 -16.82 -21.14
CA ASP A 20 -34.69 -17.52 -21.39
C ASP A 20 -33.52 -16.66 -20.88
N PRO A 21 -33.05 -16.91 -19.64
CA PRO A 21 -31.99 -16.10 -19.03
C PRO A 21 -30.67 -16.11 -19.81
N SER A 22 -30.36 -17.19 -20.54
CA SER A 22 -29.14 -17.28 -21.35
C SER A 22 -29.25 -16.41 -22.60
N ALA A 23 -30.40 -16.46 -23.28
CA ALA A 23 -30.67 -15.62 -24.44
C ALA A 23 -30.76 -14.13 -24.04
N LEU A 24 -31.40 -13.82 -22.92
CA LEU A 24 -31.49 -12.47 -22.38
C LEU A 24 -30.10 -11.90 -22.06
N LEU A 25 -29.27 -12.63 -21.31
CA LEU A 25 -27.91 -12.21 -20.98
C LEU A 25 -27.07 -11.98 -22.25
N THR A 26 -27.20 -12.86 -23.25
CA THR A 26 -26.49 -12.72 -24.52
C THR A 26 -26.90 -11.44 -25.25
N ARG A 27 -28.20 -11.12 -25.33
CA ARG A 27 -28.69 -9.89 -25.98
C ARG A 27 -28.25 -8.64 -25.25
N LEU A 28 -28.32 -8.63 -23.91
CA LEU A 28 -27.82 -7.51 -23.09
C LEU A 28 -26.33 -7.29 -23.33
N LYS A 29 -25.53 -8.35 -23.34
CA LYS A 29 -24.09 -8.29 -23.58
C LYS A 29 -23.75 -7.76 -24.97
N VAL A 30 -24.41 -8.24 -26.02
CA VAL A 30 -24.16 -7.80 -27.40
C VAL A 30 -24.44 -6.30 -27.54
N HIS A 31 -25.63 -5.85 -27.14
CA HIS A 31 -26.01 -4.44 -27.28
C HIS A 31 -25.23 -3.51 -26.33
N ALA A 32 -24.86 -3.96 -25.14
CA ALA A 32 -24.02 -3.18 -24.24
C ALA A 32 -22.61 -2.97 -24.81
N LEU A 33 -22.03 -3.99 -25.45
CA LEU A 33 -20.69 -3.90 -26.07
C LEU A 33 -20.67 -3.08 -27.37
N GLU A 34 -21.82 -2.90 -28.02
CA GLU A 34 -21.98 -2.01 -29.18
C GLU A 34 -22.07 -0.53 -28.77
N SER A 35 -22.38 -0.24 -27.50
CA SER A 35 -22.42 1.12 -26.96
C SER A 35 -21.02 1.71 -26.80
N ARG A 36 -20.90 3.02 -27.03
CA ARG A 36 -19.67 3.79 -26.73
C ARG A 36 -19.40 3.87 -25.22
N ASP A 37 -20.46 3.85 -24.42
CA ASP A 37 -20.39 3.77 -22.96
C ASP A 37 -21.12 2.50 -22.52
N ILE A 38 -20.33 1.48 -22.14
CA ILE A 38 -20.82 0.17 -21.72
C ILE A 38 -21.55 0.25 -20.37
N LEU A 39 -21.24 1.23 -19.52
CA LEU A 39 -21.84 1.37 -18.19
C LEU A 39 -23.22 2.04 -18.22
N HIS A 40 -23.49 2.85 -19.25
CA HIS A 40 -24.75 3.56 -19.47
C HIS A 40 -25.37 3.18 -20.82
N ALA A 41 -25.26 1.91 -21.21
CA ALA A 41 -25.78 1.46 -22.49
C ALA A 41 -27.32 1.56 -22.51
N PRO A 42 -27.94 2.07 -23.61
CA PRO A 42 -29.40 2.23 -23.71
C PRO A 42 -30.20 0.93 -23.49
N VAL A 43 -29.56 -0.22 -23.74
CA VAL A 43 -30.15 -1.54 -23.48
C VAL A 43 -30.52 -1.76 -22.01
N TYR A 44 -29.85 -1.10 -21.07
CA TYR A 44 -30.17 -1.21 -19.66
C TYR A 44 -31.46 -0.50 -19.28
N ASP A 45 -31.73 0.67 -19.87
CA ASP A 45 -33.01 1.37 -19.71
C ASP A 45 -34.15 0.52 -20.28
N ALA A 46 -33.95 -0.07 -21.46
CA ALA A 46 -34.94 -0.95 -22.09
C ALA A 46 -35.22 -2.21 -21.27
N ALA A 47 -34.19 -2.81 -20.67
CA ALA A 47 -34.32 -3.94 -19.77
C ALA A 47 -35.03 -3.58 -18.46
N ALA A 48 -34.75 -2.40 -17.91
CA ALA A 48 -35.37 -1.91 -16.68
C ALA A 48 -36.89 -1.71 -16.83
N GLU A 49 -37.36 -1.29 -18.02
CA GLU A 49 -38.79 -1.14 -18.33
C GLU A 49 -39.57 -2.44 -18.28
N LEU A 50 -38.94 -3.58 -18.58
CA LEU A 50 -39.60 -4.89 -18.48
C LEU A 50 -40.10 -5.19 -17.07
N ASN A 51 -39.44 -4.60 -16.06
CA ASN A 51 -39.80 -4.80 -14.67
C ASN A 51 -41.16 -4.18 -14.29
N ALA A 52 -41.74 -3.33 -15.14
CA ALA A 52 -43.12 -2.84 -15.00
C ALA A 52 -44.15 -3.98 -15.03
N GLU A 53 -43.84 -5.07 -15.72
CA GLU A 53 -44.67 -6.27 -15.81
C GLU A 53 -44.25 -7.27 -14.74
N GLU A 54 -44.92 -7.25 -13.60
CA GLU A 54 -44.76 -8.24 -12.51
C GLU A 54 -43.30 -8.45 -12.04
N SER A 55 -42.46 -7.42 -12.01
CA SER A 55 -41.04 -7.59 -11.64
C SER A 55 -40.29 -8.63 -12.49
N SER A 56 -40.70 -8.80 -13.75
CA SER A 56 -40.20 -9.86 -14.64
C SER A 56 -38.69 -9.86 -14.81
N PHE A 57 -38.05 -8.68 -14.80
CA PHE A 57 -36.61 -8.55 -14.95
C PHE A 57 -35.85 -9.03 -13.71
N PHE A 58 -36.28 -8.66 -12.50
CA PHE A 58 -35.70 -9.21 -11.27
C PHE A 58 -35.80 -10.74 -11.23
N ARG A 59 -36.94 -11.30 -11.64
CA ARG A 59 -37.14 -12.75 -11.73
C ARG A 59 -36.27 -13.40 -12.80
N ALA A 60 -36.03 -12.72 -13.92
CA ALA A 60 -35.10 -13.19 -14.95
C ALA A 60 -33.65 -13.24 -14.43
N VAL A 61 -33.23 -12.24 -13.66
CA VAL A 61 -31.91 -12.23 -12.99
C VAL A 61 -31.80 -13.35 -11.95
N ALA A 62 -32.85 -13.58 -11.16
CA ALA A 62 -32.89 -14.70 -10.21
C ALA A 62 -32.76 -16.06 -10.92
N ARG A 63 -33.46 -16.24 -12.04
CA ARG A 63 -33.37 -17.45 -12.88
C ARG A 63 -31.97 -17.62 -13.49
N ALA A 64 -31.37 -16.55 -14.01
CA ALA A 64 -29.99 -16.57 -14.51
C ALA A 64 -29.00 -17.06 -13.44
N ALA A 65 -29.17 -16.58 -12.20
CA ALA A 65 -28.36 -16.98 -11.08
C ALA A 65 -28.53 -18.47 -10.72
N ARG A 66 -29.76 -18.97 -10.64
CA ARG A 66 -30.02 -20.39 -10.32
C ARG A 66 -29.59 -21.36 -11.43
N GLN A 67 -29.59 -20.91 -12.69
CA GLN A 67 -29.08 -21.68 -13.82
C GLN A 67 -27.55 -21.78 -13.84
N GLY A 68 -26.85 -21.04 -12.97
CA GLY A 68 -25.39 -21.08 -12.89
C GLY A 68 -24.68 -20.38 -14.06
N LEU A 69 -25.34 -19.41 -14.71
CA LEU A 69 -24.68 -18.57 -15.72
C LEU A 69 -23.50 -17.81 -15.07
N PRO A 70 -22.44 -17.43 -15.83
CA PRO A 70 -21.24 -16.87 -15.23
C PRO A 70 -21.52 -15.62 -14.36
N LYS A 71 -21.21 -15.69 -13.06
CA LYS A 71 -21.50 -14.63 -12.07
C LYS A 71 -21.05 -13.25 -12.56
N HIS A 72 -19.83 -13.17 -13.10
CA HIS A 72 -19.25 -11.91 -13.59
C HIS A 72 -20.01 -11.33 -14.79
N GLU A 73 -20.61 -12.16 -15.65
CA GLU A 73 -21.41 -11.66 -16.78
C GLU A 73 -22.76 -11.13 -16.32
N ILE A 74 -23.44 -11.83 -15.40
CA ILE A 74 -24.69 -11.34 -14.83
C ILE A 74 -24.46 -10.00 -14.10
N THR A 75 -23.41 -9.91 -13.27
CA THR A 75 -23.10 -8.67 -12.55
C THR A 75 -22.66 -7.53 -13.47
N THR A 76 -22.06 -7.83 -14.62
CA THR A 76 -21.61 -6.79 -15.55
C THR A 76 -22.74 -6.30 -16.46
N PHE A 77 -23.61 -7.20 -16.95
CA PHE A 77 -24.55 -6.88 -18.03
C PHE A 77 -26.03 -6.89 -17.61
N MET A 78 -26.39 -7.46 -16.46
CA MET A 78 -27.80 -7.45 -15.98
C MET A 78 -28.01 -6.52 -14.79
N PHE A 79 -27.04 -6.46 -13.86
CA PHE A 79 -27.12 -5.62 -12.65
C PHE A 79 -27.22 -4.10 -12.92
N PRO A 80 -26.57 -3.53 -13.96
CA PRO A 80 -26.80 -2.12 -14.30
C PRO A 80 -28.27 -1.80 -14.59
N ALA A 81 -28.99 -2.70 -15.29
CA ALA A 81 -30.41 -2.53 -15.57
C ALA A 81 -31.28 -2.67 -14.31
N VAL A 82 -30.92 -3.56 -13.38
CA VAL A 82 -31.60 -3.68 -12.07
C VAL A 82 -31.62 -2.33 -11.35
N ALA A 83 -30.50 -1.59 -11.36
CA ALA A 83 -30.39 -0.29 -10.69
C ALA A 83 -31.28 0.81 -11.30
N LEU A 84 -31.78 0.61 -12.52
CA LEU A 84 -32.62 1.56 -13.27
C LEU A 84 -34.11 1.21 -13.18
N CYS A 85 -34.48 0.06 -12.59
CA CYS A 85 -35.86 -0.33 -12.43
C CYS A 85 -36.66 0.69 -11.59
N GLN A 86 -37.84 1.07 -12.09
CA GLN A 86 -38.78 2.01 -11.45
C GLN A 86 -40.02 1.31 -10.87
N HIS A 87 -40.17 0.01 -11.14
CA HIS A 87 -41.24 -0.82 -10.63
C HIS A 87 -40.63 -2.09 -10.05
N GLY A 88 -41.32 -2.73 -9.11
CA GLY A 88 -40.83 -3.92 -8.43
C GLY A 88 -41.68 -4.25 -7.21
N ASP A 89 -41.71 -5.52 -6.83
CA ASP A 89 -42.32 -6.02 -5.61
C ASP A 89 -41.25 -6.60 -4.66
N PRO A 90 -41.45 -6.55 -3.33
CA PRO A 90 -40.48 -7.08 -2.38
C PRO A 90 -40.08 -8.54 -2.61
N PRO A 91 -41.01 -9.48 -2.94
CA PRO A 91 -40.66 -10.87 -3.21
C PRO A 91 -39.63 -11.04 -4.32
N ALA A 92 -39.74 -10.31 -5.44
CA ALA A 92 -38.81 -10.49 -6.56
C ALA A 92 -37.40 -9.95 -6.26
N VAL A 93 -37.29 -8.84 -5.53
CA VAL A 93 -35.99 -8.28 -5.11
C VAL A 93 -35.29 -9.23 -4.14
N VAL A 94 -36.03 -9.73 -3.15
CA VAL A 94 -35.53 -10.70 -2.17
C VAL A 94 -35.12 -12.00 -2.87
N ASP A 95 -35.98 -12.54 -3.74
CA ASP A 95 -35.70 -13.77 -4.50
C ASP A 95 -34.45 -13.67 -5.38
N MET A 96 -34.25 -12.52 -6.03
CA MET A 96 -33.05 -12.24 -6.80
C MET A 96 -31.79 -12.35 -5.94
N LEU A 97 -31.75 -11.70 -4.76
CA LEU A 97 -30.58 -11.76 -3.88
C LEU A 97 -30.38 -13.17 -3.27
N VAL A 98 -31.48 -13.85 -2.91
CA VAL A 98 -31.45 -15.24 -2.43
C VAL A 98 -30.83 -16.16 -3.49
N ALA A 99 -31.22 -16.02 -4.76
CA ALA A 99 -30.67 -16.83 -5.85
C ALA A 99 -29.14 -16.71 -5.94
N PHE A 100 -28.57 -15.52 -5.74
CA PHE A 100 -27.12 -15.36 -5.69
C PHE A 100 -26.48 -16.04 -4.47
N ALA A 101 -27.10 -15.88 -3.31
CA ALA A 101 -26.61 -16.49 -2.07
C ALA A 101 -26.68 -18.03 -2.12
N GLU A 102 -27.70 -18.60 -2.76
CA GLU A 102 -27.87 -20.03 -2.97
C GLU A 102 -26.83 -20.60 -3.95
N THR A 103 -26.64 -19.95 -5.11
CA THR A 103 -25.74 -20.47 -6.14
C THR A 103 -24.27 -20.29 -5.79
N TRP A 104 -23.88 -19.15 -5.20
CA TRP A 104 -22.47 -18.80 -4.98
C TRP A 104 -22.08 -18.54 -3.52
N GLY A 105 -22.97 -18.78 -2.57
CA GLY A 105 -22.71 -18.63 -1.13
C GLY A 105 -22.65 -17.18 -0.64
N ALA A 106 -22.75 -16.17 -1.52
CA ALA A 106 -22.69 -14.76 -1.17
C ALA A 106 -23.37 -13.88 -2.23
N SER A 107 -23.92 -12.74 -1.80
CA SER A 107 -24.44 -11.70 -2.70
C SER A 107 -23.33 -11.12 -3.59
N PRO A 108 -23.67 -10.50 -4.73
CA PRO A 108 -22.71 -9.75 -5.55
C PRO A 108 -22.07 -8.60 -4.78
N VAL A 109 -20.81 -8.27 -5.11
CA VAL A 109 -20.06 -7.19 -4.44
C VAL A 109 -20.80 -5.85 -4.54
N ASP A 110 -21.43 -5.56 -5.68
CA ASP A 110 -22.15 -4.30 -5.94
C ASP A 110 -23.63 -4.35 -5.51
N SER A 111 -24.08 -5.42 -4.84
CA SER A 111 -25.49 -5.61 -4.50
C SER A 111 -26.07 -4.48 -3.64
N VAL A 112 -25.32 -3.97 -2.65
CA VAL A 112 -25.75 -2.84 -1.81
C VAL A 112 -26.00 -1.59 -2.65
N HIS A 113 -25.08 -1.26 -3.55
CA HIS A 113 -25.20 -0.07 -4.43
C HIS A 113 -26.37 -0.20 -5.40
N VAL A 114 -26.54 -1.36 -6.03
CA VAL A 114 -27.65 -1.60 -6.96
C VAL A 114 -29.00 -1.58 -6.25
N VAL A 115 -29.10 -2.27 -5.10
CA VAL A 115 -30.37 -2.36 -4.36
C VAL A 115 -30.74 -1.02 -3.70
N SER A 116 -29.77 -0.27 -3.18
CA SER A 116 -30.04 1.08 -2.65
C SER A 116 -30.56 2.03 -3.73
N LYS A 117 -30.08 1.94 -4.98
CA LYS A 117 -30.67 2.67 -6.11
C LYS A 117 -32.11 2.27 -6.39
N VAL A 118 -32.41 0.96 -6.36
CA VAL A 118 -33.79 0.47 -6.52
C VAL A 118 -34.69 1.01 -5.40
N PHE A 119 -34.21 1.03 -4.15
CA PHE A 119 -34.95 1.59 -3.02
C PHE A 119 -35.17 3.10 -3.16
N SER A 120 -34.17 3.84 -3.64
CA SER A 120 -34.34 5.27 -3.95
C SER A 120 -35.37 5.53 -5.05
N ASN A 121 -35.46 4.64 -6.06
CA ASN A 121 -36.48 4.73 -7.11
C ASN A 121 -37.87 4.30 -6.61
N ILE A 122 -37.93 3.36 -5.66
CA ILE A 122 -39.16 2.73 -5.15
C ILE A 122 -39.10 2.66 -3.61
N PRO A 123 -39.35 3.78 -2.90
CA PRO A 123 -39.14 3.87 -1.44
C PRO A 123 -39.95 2.86 -0.61
N THR A 124 -41.09 2.39 -1.12
CA THR A 124 -41.92 1.38 -0.44
C THR A 124 -41.25 0.01 -0.31
N LEU A 125 -40.18 -0.26 -1.07
CA LEU A 125 -39.46 -1.54 -1.04
C LEU A 125 -38.43 -1.63 0.09
N SER A 126 -37.88 -0.51 0.56
CA SER A 126 -36.69 -0.50 1.42
C SER A 126 -36.91 -1.26 2.73
N TYR A 127 -37.97 -0.92 3.46
CA TYR A 127 -38.37 -1.60 4.71
C TYR A 127 -38.99 -2.97 4.44
N ALA A 128 -39.86 -3.07 3.42
CA ALA A 128 -40.61 -4.29 3.13
C ALA A 128 -39.71 -5.48 2.71
N CYS A 129 -38.65 -5.23 1.93
CA CYS A 129 -37.68 -6.25 1.58
C CYS A 129 -36.88 -6.73 2.80
N THR A 130 -36.48 -5.81 3.67
CA THR A 130 -35.71 -6.12 4.88
C THR A 130 -36.55 -6.96 5.85
N ASP A 131 -37.79 -6.56 6.12
CA ASP A 131 -38.72 -7.32 6.97
C ASP A 131 -39.00 -8.72 6.41
N MET A 132 -39.15 -8.85 5.08
CA MET A 132 -39.38 -10.13 4.42
C MET A 132 -38.17 -11.07 4.56
N ALA A 133 -36.95 -10.56 4.44
CA ALA A 133 -35.74 -11.36 4.62
C ALA A 133 -35.56 -11.79 6.09
N LEU A 134 -35.92 -10.93 7.05
CA LEU A 134 -35.87 -11.20 8.48
C LEU A 134 -36.93 -12.20 8.96
N GLY A 135 -38.09 -12.25 8.30
CA GLY A 135 -39.14 -13.25 8.56
C GLY A 135 -38.83 -14.65 8.01
N GLY A 136 -37.75 -14.82 7.24
CA GLY A 136 -37.36 -16.07 6.59
C GLY A 136 -36.29 -16.87 7.34
N THR A 137 -35.99 -18.08 6.85
CA THR A 137 -34.90 -18.94 7.37
C THR A 137 -33.88 -19.27 6.28
N GLY A 138 -32.63 -19.56 6.66
CA GLY A 138 -31.61 -20.07 5.73
C GLY A 138 -30.96 -18.97 4.88
N SER A 139 -31.06 -19.06 3.55
CA SER A 139 -30.48 -18.05 2.64
C SER A 139 -31.15 -16.68 2.76
N LEU A 140 -32.42 -16.63 3.19
CA LEU A 140 -33.17 -15.40 3.45
C LEU A 140 -32.56 -14.58 4.59
N SER A 141 -32.20 -15.23 5.70
CA SER A 141 -31.59 -14.53 6.84
C SER A 141 -30.16 -14.05 6.54
N LYS A 142 -29.45 -14.68 5.59
CA LYS A 142 -28.09 -14.28 5.17
C LYS A 142 -28.05 -12.98 4.36
N ILE A 143 -29.14 -12.64 3.66
CA ILE A 143 -29.21 -11.40 2.85
C ILE A 143 -29.79 -10.21 3.62
N ALA A 144 -30.36 -10.45 4.80
CA ALA A 144 -30.95 -9.40 5.63
C ALA A 144 -29.97 -8.26 6.00
N PRO A 145 -28.68 -8.53 6.34
CA PRO A 145 -27.70 -7.45 6.54
C PRO A 145 -27.45 -6.61 5.27
N THR A 146 -27.36 -7.25 4.10
CA THR A 146 -27.19 -6.54 2.81
C THR A 146 -28.37 -5.61 2.53
N LEU A 147 -29.60 -6.08 2.80
CA LEU A 147 -30.81 -5.29 2.64
C LEU A 147 -30.87 -4.13 3.63
N ALA A 148 -30.55 -4.36 4.91
CA ALA A 148 -30.51 -3.30 5.91
C ALA A 148 -29.47 -2.21 5.60
N VAL A 149 -28.29 -2.58 5.08
CA VAL A 149 -27.28 -1.64 4.57
C VAL A 149 -27.83 -0.85 3.37
N ALA A 150 -28.53 -1.50 2.44
CA ALA A 150 -29.14 -0.81 1.30
C ALA A 150 -30.28 0.13 1.73
N THR A 151 -31.09 -0.25 2.72
CA THR A 151 -32.12 0.61 3.34
C THR A 151 -31.48 1.84 3.97
N ALA A 152 -30.41 1.68 4.74
CA ALA A 152 -29.67 2.79 5.33
C ALA A 152 -29.11 3.74 4.26
N ALA A 153 -28.53 3.20 3.18
CA ALA A 153 -27.96 3.98 2.09
C ALA A 153 -29.01 4.77 1.28
N SER A 154 -30.23 4.23 1.14
CA SER A 154 -31.33 4.89 0.42
C SER A 154 -32.10 5.91 1.28
N GLU A 155 -32.45 5.54 2.51
CA GLU A 155 -33.32 6.35 3.38
C GLU A 155 -32.52 7.31 4.29
N GLY A 156 -31.22 7.05 4.46
CA GLY A 156 -30.35 7.87 5.29
C GLY A 156 -30.80 7.93 6.74
N LEU A 157 -30.90 9.16 7.28
CA LEU A 157 -31.31 9.41 8.67
C LEU A 157 -32.71 8.87 9.01
N ALA A 158 -33.61 8.76 8.03
CA ALA A 158 -34.98 8.29 8.26
C ALA A 158 -35.03 6.81 8.65
N ALA A 159 -34.03 6.00 8.27
CA ALA A 159 -33.97 4.58 8.63
C ALA A 159 -33.46 4.32 10.05
N ILE A 160 -32.85 5.31 10.73
CA ILE A 160 -32.22 5.10 12.05
C ILE A 160 -33.18 4.50 13.09
N PRO A 161 -34.43 4.99 13.28
CA PRO A 161 -35.36 4.40 14.25
C PRO A 161 -35.66 2.92 13.96
N TYR A 162 -35.93 2.59 12.70
CA TYR A 162 -36.20 1.23 12.26
C TYR A 162 -35.00 0.30 12.52
N LEU A 163 -33.80 0.73 12.13
CA LEU A 163 -32.58 -0.05 12.30
C LEU A 163 -32.19 -0.21 13.77
N LEU A 164 -32.47 0.78 14.61
CA LEU A 164 -32.30 0.68 16.06
C LEU A 164 -33.24 -0.34 16.68
N ASP A 165 -34.52 -0.33 16.30
CA ASP A 165 -35.50 -1.29 16.82
C ASP A 165 -35.10 -2.73 16.43
N LEU A 166 -34.53 -2.92 15.24
CA LEU A 166 -33.91 -4.19 14.83
C LEU A 166 -32.68 -4.54 15.67
N ALA A 167 -31.76 -3.59 15.88
CA ALA A 167 -30.53 -3.78 16.66
C ALA A 167 -30.81 -4.10 18.16
N GLU A 168 -31.90 -3.57 18.70
CA GLU A 168 -32.35 -3.80 20.07
C GLU A 168 -33.06 -5.17 20.26
N SER A 169 -33.41 -5.84 19.15
CA SER A 169 -34.07 -7.14 19.16
C SER A 169 -33.28 -8.20 19.93
N ARG A 170 -34.02 -9.20 20.44
CA ARG A 170 -33.43 -10.42 21.03
C ARG A 170 -33.09 -11.48 19.98
N ASP A 171 -33.64 -11.34 18.78
CA ASP A 171 -33.32 -12.22 17.67
C ASP A 171 -31.97 -11.81 17.05
N ALA A 172 -31.04 -12.76 16.97
CA ALA A 172 -29.68 -12.50 16.52
C ALA A 172 -29.60 -12.04 15.05
N ALA A 173 -30.48 -12.53 14.17
CA ALA A 173 -30.51 -12.12 12.77
C ALA A 173 -31.03 -10.69 12.62
N HIS A 174 -32.02 -10.30 13.42
CA HIS A 174 -32.53 -8.93 13.48
C HIS A 174 -31.46 -7.99 14.04
N ALA A 175 -30.81 -8.37 15.14
CA ALA A 175 -29.75 -7.57 15.75
C ALA A 175 -28.59 -7.35 14.77
N HIS A 176 -28.15 -8.40 14.07
CA HIS A 176 -27.11 -8.32 13.04
C HIS A 176 -27.51 -7.38 11.90
N ALA A 177 -28.71 -7.54 11.33
CA ALA A 177 -29.17 -6.68 10.24
C ALA A 177 -29.28 -5.20 10.68
N GLY A 178 -29.85 -4.93 11.85
CA GLY A 178 -29.95 -3.60 12.43
C GLY A 178 -28.57 -2.95 12.60
N LEU A 179 -27.62 -3.64 13.23
CA LEU A 179 -26.25 -3.15 13.40
C LEU A 179 -25.52 -2.92 12.08
N ALA A 180 -25.68 -3.81 11.10
CA ALA A 180 -25.09 -3.67 9.78
C ALA A 180 -25.63 -2.42 9.06
N GLY A 181 -26.94 -2.20 9.11
CA GLY A 181 -27.58 -0.99 8.58
C GLY A 181 -27.11 0.28 9.31
N LEU A 182 -27.01 0.27 10.65
CA LEU A 182 -26.51 1.42 11.39
C LEU A 182 -25.05 1.77 11.03
N CYS A 183 -24.20 0.77 10.81
CA CYS A 183 -22.82 0.98 10.32
C CYS A 183 -22.76 1.55 8.90
N ALA A 184 -23.84 1.47 8.13
CA ALA A 184 -23.91 2.00 6.78
C ALA A 184 -24.36 3.47 6.72
N VAL A 185 -24.82 4.03 7.84
CA VAL A 185 -25.13 5.45 7.94
C VAL A 185 -23.83 6.25 7.89
N ASP A 186 -23.76 7.19 6.96
CA ASP A 186 -22.57 8.02 6.76
C ASP A 186 -22.15 8.74 8.05
N ALA A 187 -20.85 8.71 8.31
CA ALA A 187 -20.31 9.11 9.61
C ALA A 187 -20.54 10.60 9.92
N ASP A 188 -20.54 11.43 8.88
CA ASP A 188 -20.77 12.87 8.89
C ASP A 188 -22.23 13.26 9.19
N ARG A 189 -23.18 12.32 9.07
CA ARG A 189 -24.61 12.55 9.34
C ARG A 189 -25.01 12.29 10.80
N TRP A 190 -24.17 11.61 11.58
CA TRP A 190 -24.46 11.35 13.00
C TRP A 190 -24.67 12.59 13.89
N PRO A 191 -24.03 13.76 13.65
CA PRO A 191 -24.36 14.99 14.38
C PRO A 191 -25.84 15.38 14.28
N GLU A 192 -26.47 15.14 13.14
CA GLU A 192 -27.90 15.41 12.90
C GLU A 192 -28.81 14.39 13.61
N ALA A 193 -28.27 13.22 13.95
CA ALA A 193 -28.95 12.13 14.65
C ALA A 193 -28.64 12.08 16.16
N SER A 194 -28.21 13.20 16.75
CA SER A 194 -27.77 13.29 18.16
C SER A 194 -28.75 12.68 19.19
N VAL A 195 -30.05 12.76 18.94
CA VAL A 195 -31.12 12.19 19.79
C VAL A 195 -30.99 10.67 19.96
N TYR A 196 -30.39 9.98 19.00
CA TYR A 196 -30.27 8.52 18.99
C TYR A 196 -28.96 8.01 19.59
N ILE A 197 -27.96 8.89 19.83
CA ILE A 197 -26.58 8.49 20.16
C ILE A 197 -26.52 7.58 21.40
N ASP A 198 -27.26 7.89 22.47
CA ASP A 198 -27.24 7.04 23.67
C ASP A 198 -27.85 5.64 23.42
N ARG A 199 -28.88 5.52 22.57
CA ARG A 199 -29.43 4.22 22.15
C ARG A 199 -28.43 3.45 21.29
N VAL A 200 -27.81 4.12 20.33
CA VAL A 200 -26.82 3.52 19.43
C VAL A 200 -25.59 3.03 20.22
N MET A 201 -25.14 3.81 21.20
CA MET A 201 -24.08 3.44 22.13
C MET A 201 -24.43 2.19 22.94
N ALA A 202 -25.67 2.07 23.42
CA ALA A 202 -26.12 0.89 24.16
C ALA A 202 -26.11 -0.39 23.30
N VAL A 203 -26.63 -0.33 22.06
CA VAL A 203 -26.61 -1.50 21.16
C VAL A 203 -25.20 -1.85 20.70
N ALA A 204 -24.34 -0.87 20.43
CA ALA A 204 -22.94 -1.11 20.09
C ALA A 204 -22.19 -1.80 21.24
N THR A 205 -22.37 -1.31 22.47
CA THR A 205 -21.73 -1.90 23.66
C THR A 205 -22.21 -3.33 23.93
N LYS A 206 -23.50 -3.59 23.72
CA LYS A 206 -24.07 -4.95 23.78
C LYS A 206 -23.43 -5.86 22.73
N ALA A 207 -23.35 -5.40 21.47
CA ALA A 207 -22.82 -6.17 20.35
C ALA A 207 -21.35 -6.57 20.52
N ILE A 208 -20.53 -5.74 21.16
CA ILE A 208 -19.12 -6.04 21.44
C ILE A 208 -18.95 -7.27 22.33
N SER A 209 -19.97 -7.59 23.15
CA SER A 209 -19.96 -8.77 24.01
C SER A 209 -20.52 -10.02 23.33
N GLU A 210 -21.05 -9.91 22.10
CA GLU A 210 -21.73 -10.99 21.38
C GLU A 210 -20.87 -11.55 20.25
N GLU A 211 -20.49 -12.84 20.37
CA GLU A 211 -19.67 -13.53 19.38
C GLU A 211 -20.34 -13.53 17.99
N GLY A 212 -19.56 -13.24 16.94
CA GLY A 212 -20.05 -13.18 15.56
C GLY A 212 -20.52 -11.80 15.07
N ILE A 213 -20.82 -10.86 15.97
CA ILE A 213 -21.21 -9.47 15.60
C ILE A 213 -20.35 -8.39 16.27
N GLN A 214 -19.35 -8.77 17.06
CA GLN A 214 -18.44 -7.83 17.76
C GLN A 214 -17.82 -6.78 16.83
N TYR A 215 -17.47 -7.19 15.61
CA TYR A 215 -16.87 -6.30 14.60
C TYR A 215 -17.82 -5.16 14.20
N LEU A 216 -19.13 -5.42 14.13
CA LEU A 216 -20.13 -4.37 13.88
C LEU A 216 -20.28 -3.44 15.09
N GLY A 217 -20.20 -3.98 16.31
CA GLY A 217 -20.18 -3.18 17.52
C GLY A 217 -19.02 -2.17 17.53
N TYR A 218 -17.79 -2.65 17.31
CA TYR A 218 -16.61 -1.78 17.24
C TYR A 218 -16.62 -0.84 16.04
N ARG A 219 -17.13 -1.27 14.89
CA ARG A 219 -17.33 -0.39 13.74
C ARG A 219 -18.28 0.74 14.08
N LEU A 220 -19.45 0.43 14.63
CA LEU A 220 -20.46 1.41 14.99
C LEU A 220 -19.95 2.42 16.03
N LEU A 221 -19.21 1.96 17.05
CA LEU A 221 -18.52 2.86 17.97
C LEU A 221 -17.54 3.80 17.24
N ASN A 222 -16.79 3.28 16.29
CA ASN A 222 -15.88 4.07 15.47
C ASN A 222 -16.62 5.16 14.66
N HIS A 223 -17.81 4.88 14.12
CA HIS A 223 -18.65 5.91 13.49
C HIS A 223 -19.08 6.99 14.50
N ILE A 224 -19.59 6.59 15.67
CA ILE A 224 -20.13 7.52 16.68
C ILE A 224 -19.01 8.34 17.35
N SER A 225 -17.79 7.81 17.40
CA SER A 225 -16.65 8.49 18.02
C SER A 225 -16.28 9.83 17.38
N LEU A 226 -16.75 10.11 16.16
CA LEU A 226 -16.66 11.44 15.55
C LEU A 226 -17.54 12.49 16.24
N VAL A 227 -18.63 12.06 16.86
CA VAL A 227 -19.65 12.91 17.48
C VAL A 227 -19.57 12.87 19.00
N ASP A 228 -19.24 11.71 19.58
CA ASP A 228 -19.13 11.51 21.03
C ASP A 228 -17.72 11.06 21.43
N LYS A 229 -16.98 11.98 22.06
CA LYS A 229 -15.60 11.74 22.53
C LYS A 229 -15.51 10.73 23.67
N ARG A 230 -16.62 10.39 24.36
CA ARG A 230 -16.61 9.31 25.37
C ARG A 230 -16.20 7.97 24.76
N VAL A 231 -16.48 7.78 23.47
CA VAL A 231 -16.19 6.55 22.74
C VAL A 231 -14.69 6.38 22.49
N ASP A 232 -13.94 7.48 22.32
CA ASP A 232 -12.49 7.44 22.12
C ASP A 232 -11.79 6.65 23.22
N GLN A 233 -12.15 6.91 24.48
CA GLN A 233 -11.53 6.21 25.61
C GLN A 233 -11.89 4.73 25.63
N LEU A 234 -13.14 4.39 25.33
CA LEU A 234 -13.60 3.00 25.29
C LEU A 234 -12.86 2.20 24.21
N LEU A 235 -12.66 2.80 23.03
CA LEU A 235 -11.88 2.19 21.94
C LEU A 235 -10.41 2.02 22.33
N LEU A 236 -9.79 3.05 22.91
CA LEU A 236 -8.40 2.98 23.38
C LEU A 236 -8.21 1.90 24.45
N ASP A 237 -9.13 1.78 25.42
CA ASP A 237 -9.07 0.77 26.47
C ASP A 237 -9.24 -0.64 25.89
N ALA A 238 -10.17 -0.83 24.96
CA ALA A 238 -10.38 -2.13 24.30
C ALA A 238 -9.17 -2.56 23.46
N MET A 239 -8.58 -1.65 22.69
CA MET A 239 -7.37 -1.93 21.92
C MET A 239 -6.16 -2.18 22.83
N GLY A 240 -6.01 -1.39 23.90
CA GLY A 240 -4.93 -1.53 24.87
C GLY A 240 -5.03 -2.83 25.67
N ALA A 241 -6.23 -3.37 25.85
CA ALA A 241 -6.46 -4.69 26.43
C ALA A 241 -6.14 -5.86 25.47
N GLY A 242 -5.77 -5.58 24.21
CA GLY A 242 -5.41 -6.60 23.23
C GLY A 242 -6.61 -7.19 22.47
N ASN A 243 -7.76 -6.52 22.42
CA ASN A 243 -8.89 -7.00 21.63
C ASN A 243 -8.60 -6.83 20.12
N GLU A 244 -8.34 -7.94 19.43
CA GLU A 244 -7.96 -7.93 18.02
C GLU A 244 -9.04 -7.33 17.11
N THR A 245 -10.32 -7.59 17.38
CA THR A 245 -11.42 -7.02 16.59
C THR A 245 -11.50 -5.51 16.74
N ALA A 246 -11.32 -4.99 17.96
CA ALA A 246 -11.25 -3.56 18.22
C ALA A 246 -10.07 -2.92 17.47
N GLN A 247 -8.91 -3.59 17.49
CA GLN A 247 -7.70 -3.11 16.83
C GLN A 247 -7.87 -3.05 15.31
N VAL A 248 -8.39 -4.12 14.69
CA VAL A 248 -8.63 -4.20 13.24
C VAL A 248 -9.67 -3.17 12.80
N GLU A 249 -10.85 -3.12 13.42
CA GLU A 249 -11.92 -2.21 12.97
C GLU A 249 -11.52 -0.74 13.19
N THR A 250 -10.85 -0.41 14.30
CA THR A 250 -10.42 0.97 14.57
C THR A 250 -9.35 1.43 13.59
N VAL A 251 -8.38 0.59 13.24
CA VAL A 251 -7.34 0.98 12.29
C VAL A 251 -7.88 1.12 10.86
N GLN A 252 -8.78 0.22 10.44
CA GLN A 252 -9.46 0.34 9.15
C GLN A 252 -10.24 1.66 9.07
N TRP A 253 -10.91 2.02 10.16
CA TRP A 253 -11.70 3.24 10.23
C TRP A 253 -10.84 4.51 10.27
N LEU A 254 -9.70 4.46 10.96
CA LEU A 254 -8.74 5.56 11.05
C LEU A 254 -8.27 6.01 9.66
N ARG A 255 -8.14 5.07 8.71
CA ARG A 255 -7.76 5.37 7.32
C ARG A 255 -8.66 6.42 6.67
N PHE A 256 -9.95 6.41 6.97
CA PHE A 256 -10.94 7.30 6.38
C PHE A 256 -11.17 8.56 7.23
N THR A 257 -11.09 8.43 8.56
CA THR A 257 -11.53 9.48 9.48
C THR A 257 -10.41 10.29 10.13
N ALA A 258 -9.14 9.90 9.98
CA ALA A 258 -8.04 10.57 10.67
C ALA A 258 -7.93 12.09 10.41
N ARG A 259 -8.52 12.60 9.32
CA ARG A 259 -8.54 14.03 9.00
C ARG A 259 -9.49 14.83 9.90
N ASP A 260 -10.59 14.20 10.30
CA ASP A 260 -11.65 14.83 11.09
C ASP A 260 -11.47 14.60 12.59
N ARG A 261 -10.35 13.97 12.98
CA ARG A 261 -10.05 13.60 14.37
C ARG A 261 -8.91 14.42 14.95
N ASP A 262 -8.89 14.48 16.28
CA ASP A 262 -7.78 15.07 17.02
C ASP A 262 -6.47 14.31 16.71
N PRO A 263 -5.40 15.00 16.26
CA PRO A 263 -4.12 14.35 15.97
C PRO A 263 -3.54 13.60 17.18
N GLY A 264 -3.82 14.05 18.41
CA GLY A 264 -3.39 13.38 19.64
C GLY A 264 -4.13 12.06 19.89
N TYR A 265 -5.40 11.95 19.51
CA TYR A 265 -6.11 10.67 19.49
C TYR A 265 -5.48 9.72 18.44
N VAL A 266 -5.32 10.19 17.20
CA VAL A 266 -4.75 9.37 16.10
C VAL A 266 -3.35 8.85 16.47
N ALA A 267 -2.51 9.68 17.08
CA ALA A 267 -1.19 9.28 17.57
C ALA A 267 -1.28 8.16 18.62
N ARG A 268 -2.15 8.30 19.64
CA ARG A 268 -2.34 7.27 20.68
C ARG A 268 -2.84 5.95 20.13
N VAL A 269 -3.75 5.99 19.14
CA VAL A 269 -4.22 4.79 18.45
C VAL A 269 -3.04 4.07 17.78
N LEU A 270 -2.17 4.80 17.07
CA LEU A 270 -0.99 4.23 16.43
C LEU A 270 0.05 3.72 17.43
N GLU A 271 0.24 4.39 18.57
CA GLU A 271 1.12 3.94 19.67
C GLU A 271 0.68 2.58 20.24
N ILE A 272 -0.63 2.31 20.29
CA ILE A 272 -1.17 1.00 20.75
C ILE A 272 -1.02 -0.06 19.65
N LEU A 273 -1.34 0.30 18.40
CA LEU A 273 -1.44 -0.67 17.30
C LEU A 273 -0.10 -1.08 16.69
N VAL A 274 0.90 -0.21 16.70
CA VAL A 274 2.21 -0.54 16.15
C VAL A 274 2.85 -1.73 16.90
N PRO A 275 2.90 -1.76 18.25
CA PRO A 275 3.33 -2.97 18.98
C PRO A 275 2.53 -4.22 18.58
N ALA A 276 1.19 -4.14 18.54
CA ALA A 276 0.34 -5.26 18.16
C ALA A 276 0.63 -5.80 16.74
N SER A 277 0.96 -4.90 15.81
CA SER A 277 1.33 -5.25 14.42
C SER A 277 2.63 -6.06 14.30
N LEU A 278 3.50 -6.00 15.31
CA LEU A 278 4.73 -6.79 15.33
C LEU A 278 4.47 -8.25 15.69
N GLU A 279 3.42 -8.50 16.48
CA GLU A 279 3.04 -9.82 16.98
C GLU A 279 2.04 -10.51 16.04
N ASN A 280 1.10 -9.76 15.47
CA ASN A 280 0.03 -10.29 14.62
C ASN A 280 0.13 -9.76 13.17
N ARG A 281 0.23 -10.69 12.21
CA ARG A 281 0.34 -10.38 10.78
C ARG A 281 -0.91 -9.73 10.20
N ASP A 282 -2.10 -10.14 10.63
CA ASP A 282 -3.35 -9.62 10.07
C ASP A 282 -3.55 -8.14 10.46
N ILE A 283 -3.16 -7.78 11.68
CA ILE A 283 -3.14 -6.38 12.15
C ILE A 283 -2.10 -5.58 11.37
N ARG A 284 -0.94 -6.18 11.08
CA ARG A 284 0.16 -5.52 10.36
C ARG A 284 -0.23 -5.00 9.00
N ASP A 285 -0.86 -5.82 8.18
CA ASP A 285 -1.22 -5.44 6.82
C ASP A 285 -2.16 -4.22 6.83
N VAL A 286 -3.06 -4.14 7.82
CA VAL A 286 -4.00 -3.03 7.95
C VAL A 286 -3.34 -1.77 8.55
N VAL A 287 -2.45 -1.93 9.53
CA VAL A 287 -1.65 -0.82 10.09
C VAL A 287 -0.77 -0.20 9.00
N GLU A 288 -0.11 -1.02 8.18
CA GLU A 288 0.68 -0.54 7.03
C GLU A 288 -0.17 0.29 6.07
N ALA A 289 -1.28 -0.28 5.59
CA ALA A 289 -2.17 0.41 4.65
C ALA A 289 -2.67 1.75 5.22
N SER A 290 -2.94 1.79 6.52
CA SER A 290 -3.43 2.99 7.20
C SER A 290 -2.34 4.05 7.33
N ILE A 291 -1.14 3.71 7.80
CA ILE A 291 0.00 4.63 7.89
C ILE A 291 0.35 5.18 6.49
N ILE A 292 0.36 4.33 5.47
CA ILE A 292 0.57 4.75 4.08
C ILE A 292 -0.47 5.79 3.66
N SER A 293 -1.76 5.54 3.96
CA SER A 293 -2.84 6.50 3.69
C SER A 293 -2.62 7.84 4.40
N LEU A 294 -2.21 7.82 5.68
CA LEU A 294 -1.91 9.04 6.45
C LEU A 294 -0.76 9.84 5.83
N MET A 295 0.25 9.18 5.26
CA MET A 295 1.36 9.84 4.60
C MET A 295 1.01 10.53 3.28
N PHE A 296 -0.07 10.12 2.62
CA PHE A 296 -0.52 10.73 1.36
C PHE A 296 -1.28 12.03 1.57
N HIS A 297 -1.87 12.25 2.74
CA HIS A 297 -2.66 13.44 3.03
C HIS A 297 -1.86 14.47 3.82
N ARG A 298 -1.87 15.73 3.37
CA ARG A 298 -1.04 16.80 3.96
C ARG A 298 -1.35 17.05 5.44
N GLU A 299 -2.61 16.95 5.82
CA GLU A 299 -3.11 17.19 7.19
C GLU A 299 -2.64 16.11 8.18
N THR A 300 -2.58 14.85 7.74
CA THR A 300 -2.24 13.71 8.60
C THR A 300 -0.81 13.20 8.41
N ARG A 301 -0.05 13.76 7.46
CA ARG A 301 1.33 13.37 7.14
C ARG A 301 2.26 13.36 8.36
N ALA A 302 2.14 14.36 9.24
CA ALA A 302 2.98 14.45 10.43
C ALA A 302 2.78 13.25 11.37
N VAL A 303 1.53 12.84 11.58
CA VAL A 303 1.16 11.69 12.40
C VAL A 303 1.63 10.38 11.74
N GLY A 304 1.44 10.25 10.42
CA GLY A 304 1.95 9.10 9.67
C GLY A 304 3.47 8.94 9.76
N LEU A 305 4.23 10.03 9.68
CA LEU A 305 5.68 10.00 9.88
C LEU A 305 6.07 9.63 11.32
N SER A 306 5.32 10.09 12.32
CA SER A 306 5.55 9.70 13.72
C SER A 306 5.33 8.19 13.93
N ALA A 307 4.32 7.60 13.27
CA ALA A 307 4.08 6.17 13.33
C ALA A 307 5.22 5.35 12.71
N ILE A 308 5.81 5.85 11.62
CA ILE A 308 6.99 5.24 10.98
C ILE A 308 8.18 5.25 11.93
N ASP A 309 8.44 6.37 12.59
CA ASP A 309 9.50 6.48 13.59
C ASP A 309 9.28 5.48 14.74
N HIS A 310 8.04 5.34 15.20
CA HIS A 310 7.68 4.39 16.24
C HIS A 310 7.93 2.93 15.81
N ILE A 311 7.53 2.55 14.58
CA ILE A 311 7.88 1.24 13.99
C ILE A 311 9.39 1.05 13.94
N GLY A 312 10.13 2.05 13.48
CA GLY A 312 11.59 2.00 13.38
C GLY A 312 12.28 1.79 14.74
N CYS A 313 11.73 2.32 15.82
CA CYS A 313 12.25 2.13 17.18
C CYS A 313 11.93 0.73 17.73
N LEU A 314 10.75 0.19 17.41
CA LEU A 314 10.26 -1.09 17.94
C LEU A 314 10.70 -2.33 17.16
N LEU A 315 11.56 -2.20 16.15
CA LEU A 315 12.07 -3.31 15.33
C LEU A 315 13.49 -3.78 15.75
N PRO A 316 13.75 -4.30 16.97
CA PRO A 316 15.10 -4.70 17.36
C PRO A 316 15.57 -5.90 16.52
N GLY A 317 16.67 -5.72 15.79
CA GLY A 317 17.32 -6.78 15.01
C GLY A 317 16.57 -7.22 13.74
N ARG A 318 15.44 -6.61 13.41
CA ARG A 318 14.62 -6.94 12.22
C ARG A 318 14.68 -5.83 11.17
N SER A 319 14.59 -6.21 9.90
CA SER A 319 14.60 -5.29 8.76
C SER A 319 13.21 -4.73 8.49
N LEU A 320 13.10 -3.44 8.14
CA LEU A 320 11.83 -2.85 7.73
C LEU A 320 11.34 -3.47 6.42
N GLU A 321 12.25 -3.74 5.47
CA GLU A 321 11.92 -4.34 4.18
C GLU A 321 11.30 -5.74 4.31
N ASP A 322 11.73 -6.51 5.31
CA ASP A 322 11.28 -7.88 5.52
C ASP A 322 9.95 -7.93 6.27
N GLU A 323 9.81 -7.14 7.34
CA GLU A 323 8.62 -7.15 8.20
C GLU A 323 7.49 -6.26 7.68
N PHE A 324 7.83 -5.09 7.12
CA PHE A 324 6.90 -4.04 6.68
C PHE A 324 7.13 -3.62 5.22
N ARG A 325 6.95 -4.56 4.30
CA ARG A 325 7.36 -4.40 2.89
C ARG A 325 6.59 -3.30 2.16
N GLN A 326 5.28 -3.16 2.39
CA GLN A 326 4.49 -2.15 1.67
C GLN A 326 4.88 -0.75 2.14
N LEU A 327 5.09 -0.61 3.46
CA LEU A 327 5.57 0.62 4.05
C LEU A 327 6.98 1.00 3.58
N TYR A 328 7.92 0.04 3.55
CA TYR A 328 9.26 0.25 2.99
C TYR A 328 9.19 0.79 1.56
N ASN A 329 8.41 0.13 0.69
CA ASN A 329 8.21 0.56 -0.70
C ASN A 329 7.59 1.96 -0.79
N ALA A 330 6.61 2.28 0.06
CA ALA A 330 6.00 3.60 0.11
C ALA A 330 7.01 4.68 0.53
N ILE A 331 7.98 4.37 1.41
CA ILE A 331 9.05 5.30 1.79
C ILE A 331 10.00 5.55 0.61
N ILE A 332 10.56 4.50 0.00
CA ILE A 332 11.59 4.65 -1.06
C ILE A 332 11.05 5.14 -2.41
N SER A 333 9.74 5.01 -2.66
CA SER A 333 9.12 5.46 -3.91
C SER A 333 9.04 6.99 -4.01
N ASP A 334 9.02 7.69 -2.88
CA ASP A 334 8.92 9.15 -2.79
C ASP A 334 10.22 9.73 -2.20
N ASN A 335 10.92 10.54 -2.97
CA ASN A 335 12.24 11.04 -2.57
C ASN A 335 12.18 11.97 -1.36
N ASP A 336 11.15 12.82 -1.26
CA ASP A 336 11.02 13.76 -0.14
C ASP A 336 10.72 13.01 1.15
N ARG A 337 9.86 12.00 1.08
CA ARG A 337 9.57 11.11 2.20
C ARG A 337 10.80 10.32 2.63
N TYR A 338 11.54 9.76 1.67
CA TYR A 338 12.79 9.04 1.93
C TYR A 338 13.82 9.93 2.65
N VAL A 339 14.06 11.14 2.15
CA VAL A 339 14.98 12.11 2.75
C VAL A 339 14.57 12.47 4.18
N GLN A 340 13.28 12.72 4.41
CA GLN A 340 12.75 13.04 5.74
C GLN A 340 12.93 11.88 6.73
N VAL A 341 12.55 10.66 6.35
CA VAL A 341 12.64 9.47 7.22
C VAL A 341 14.11 9.16 7.53
N VAL A 342 14.98 9.10 6.52
CA VAL A 342 16.41 8.80 6.72
C VAL A 342 17.07 9.84 7.63
N SER A 343 16.81 11.12 7.40
CA SER A 343 17.44 12.20 8.19
C SER A 343 16.99 12.16 9.65
N ARG A 344 15.69 11.96 9.92
CA ARG A 344 15.16 11.79 11.27
C ARG A 344 15.80 10.58 11.96
N TRP A 345 15.79 9.43 11.30
CA TRP A 345 16.29 8.18 11.87
C TRP A 345 17.80 8.23 12.14
N LEU A 346 18.59 8.89 11.28
CA LEU A 346 20.02 9.08 11.53
C LEU A 346 20.27 9.83 12.85
N LEU A 347 19.43 10.83 13.19
CA LEU A 347 19.55 11.67 14.38
C LEU A 347 19.01 11.01 15.67
N MET A 348 17.91 10.25 15.58
CA MET A 348 17.21 9.62 16.72
C MET A 348 18.05 8.63 17.52
N SER A 349 18.14 8.75 18.84
CA SER A 349 18.98 7.85 19.67
C SER A 349 18.51 6.40 19.71
N ASP A 350 17.20 6.19 19.70
CA ASP A 350 16.49 4.94 20.00
C ASP A 350 16.12 4.12 18.76
N ILE A 351 16.46 4.59 17.57
CA ILE A 351 16.13 3.88 16.32
C ILE A 351 16.82 2.51 16.25
N SER A 352 16.11 1.51 15.72
CA SER A 352 16.73 0.23 15.38
C SER A 352 17.77 0.38 14.27
N ILE A 353 18.98 -0.09 14.54
CA ILE A 353 20.07 -0.16 13.56
C ILE A 353 19.66 -1.03 12.35
N ALA A 354 18.91 -2.11 12.57
CA ALA A 354 18.47 -3.01 11.51
C ALA A 354 17.44 -2.33 10.59
N ALA A 355 16.49 -1.57 11.16
CA ALA A 355 15.54 -0.78 10.40
C ALA A 355 16.25 0.32 9.60
N LEU A 356 17.13 1.11 10.23
CA LEU A 356 17.90 2.15 9.55
C LEU A 356 18.78 1.59 8.42
N ARG A 357 19.43 0.44 8.65
CA ARG A 357 20.22 -0.25 7.62
C ARG A 357 19.37 -0.61 6.40
N SER A 358 18.15 -1.09 6.61
CA SER A 358 17.26 -1.48 5.51
C SER A 358 16.89 -0.30 4.63
N VAL A 359 16.61 0.87 5.23
CA VAL A 359 16.29 2.09 4.46
C VAL A 359 17.54 2.63 3.74
N LEU A 360 18.70 2.64 4.41
CA LEU A 360 19.96 3.08 3.79
C LEU A 360 20.46 2.14 2.68
N ALA A 361 20.05 0.87 2.66
CA ALA A 361 20.40 -0.06 1.59
C ALA A 361 19.90 0.42 0.22
N PHE A 362 18.80 1.17 0.17
CA PHE A 362 18.30 1.78 -1.07
C PHE A 362 19.31 2.75 -1.72
N ALA A 363 20.15 3.42 -0.92
CA ALA A 363 21.20 4.30 -1.44
C ALA A 363 22.29 3.54 -2.23
N GLN A 364 22.39 2.22 -2.09
CA GLN A 364 23.33 1.42 -2.90
C GLN A 364 22.92 1.38 -4.37
N THR A 365 21.61 1.34 -4.66
CA THR A 365 21.09 1.29 -6.03
C THR A 365 20.77 2.68 -6.58
N ALA A 366 20.46 3.64 -5.70
CA ALA A 366 20.15 5.02 -6.06
C ALA A 366 20.93 6.03 -5.19
N PRO A 367 22.27 6.13 -5.34
CA PRO A 367 23.12 6.94 -4.45
C PRO A 367 22.77 8.44 -4.46
N HIS A 368 22.29 8.95 -5.60
CA HIS A 368 21.88 10.36 -5.76
C HIS A 368 20.59 10.73 -5.00
N ARG A 369 19.83 9.73 -4.51
CA ARG A 369 18.61 9.97 -3.72
C ARG A 369 18.88 10.14 -2.22
N LEU A 370 20.06 9.73 -1.75
CA LEU A 370 20.45 9.92 -0.34
C LEU A 370 20.85 11.38 -0.11
N LEU A 371 19.86 12.21 0.21
CA LEU A 371 20.04 13.61 0.53
C LEU A 371 19.66 13.90 1.99
N PRO A 372 20.27 14.92 2.62
CA PRO A 372 19.94 15.34 3.98
C PRO A 372 18.73 16.28 4.02
N ASP A 373 17.88 16.14 5.03
CA ASP A 373 16.99 17.22 5.45
C ASP A 373 17.78 18.24 6.27
N VAL A 374 18.24 19.27 5.58
CA VAL A 374 19.08 20.35 6.12
C VAL A 374 18.45 21.02 7.34
N LEU A 375 17.12 21.20 7.34
CA LEU A 375 16.43 21.84 8.46
C LEU A 375 16.54 20.99 9.73
N SER A 376 16.32 19.68 9.62
CA SER A 376 16.48 18.74 10.74
C SER A 376 17.92 18.77 11.28
N PHE A 377 18.93 18.72 10.42
CA PHE A 377 20.33 18.78 10.84
C PHE A 377 20.76 20.15 11.40
N SER A 378 20.18 21.24 10.93
CA SER A 378 20.44 22.59 11.46
C SER A 378 19.96 22.75 12.91
N ARG A 379 18.88 22.06 13.28
CA ARG A 379 18.27 22.09 14.62
C ARG A 379 18.89 21.09 15.58
N ALA A 380 19.44 20.00 15.06
CA ALA A 380 20.10 18.95 15.85
C ALA A 380 21.32 19.47 16.62
N ASP A 381 21.56 18.93 17.81
CA ASP A 381 22.76 19.20 18.60
C ASP A 381 23.99 18.43 18.11
N GLU A 382 25.17 18.81 18.60
CA GLU A 382 26.44 18.25 18.12
C GLU A 382 26.53 16.73 18.31
N ARG A 383 25.99 16.22 19.43
CA ARG A 383 25.97 14.78 19.71
C ARG A 383 25.12 14.01 18.71
N GLU A 384 23.94 14.53 18.38
CA GLU A 384 23.05 13.93 17.38
C GLU A 384 23.69 13.93 15.99
N ARG A 385 24.32 15.04 15.61
CA ARG A 385 25.03 15.15 14.32
C ARG A 385 26.19 14.15 14.23
N VAL A 386 27.00 14.03 15.27
CA VAL A 386 28.11 13.06 15.31
C VAL A 386 27.57 11.63 15.21
N ARG A 387 26.49 11.30 15.94
CA ARG A 387 25.82 9.99 15.86
C ARG A 387 25.32 9.71 14.45
N ALA A 388 24.66 10.68 13.83
CA ALA A 388 24.15 10.56 12.46
C ALA A 388 25.27 10.29 11.45
N VAL A 389 26.37 11.04 11.52
CA VAL A 389 27.54 10.81 10.65
C VAL A 389 28.11 9.42 10.89
N ARG A 390 28.36 9.02 12.15
CA ARG A 390 28.88 7.68 12.46
C ARG A 390 27.97 6.56 11.93
N ARG A 391 26.66 6.68 12.12
CA ARG A 391 25.68 5.71 11.58
C ARG A 391 25.69 5.66 10.06
N LEU A 392 25.79 6.81 9.40
CA LEU A 392 25.93 6.89 7.95
C LEU A 392 27.17 6.11 7.48
N LEU A 393 28.33 6.29 8.14
CA LEU A 393 29.57 5.55 7.81
C LEU A 393 29.46 4.05 8.11
N GLY A 394 28.81 3.68 9.21
CA GLY A 394 28.68 2.28 9.63
C GLY A 394 27.66 1.47 8.83
N LEU A 395 26.64 2.11 8.24
CA LEU A 395 25.50 1.45 7.60
C LEU A 395 25.37 1.69 6.10
N CYS A 396 25.93 2.77 5.55
CA CYS A 396 25.91 3.02 4.11
C CYS A 396 27.13 2.38 3.44
N TYR A 397 26.90 1.65 2.34
CA TYR A 397 27.94 0.91 1.63
C TYR A 397 28.39 1.58 0.32
N ASN A 398 27.95 2.81 0.05
CA ASN A 398 28.26 3.53 -1.18
C ASN A 398 29.01 4.83 -0.84
N GLY A 399 30.26 4.93 -1.30
CA GLY A 399 31.14 6.06 -0.96
C GLY A 399 30.61 7.38 -1.55
N ALA A 400 30.09 7.34 -2.77
CA ALA A 400 29.51 8.51 -3.43
C ALA A 400 28.25 9.03 -2.72
N ALA A 401 27.41 8.14 -2.18
CA ALA A 401 26.22 8.51 -1.42
C ALA A 401 26.58 9.20 -0.10
N ILE A 402 27.56 8.68 0.64
CA ILE A 402 28.08 9.29 1.87
C ILE A 402 28.67 10.67 1.58
N ALA A 403 29.52 10.76 0.55
CA ALA A 403 30.16 12.01 0.13
C ALA A 403 29.11 13.03 -0.31
N GLY A 404 28.11 12.62 -1.09
CA GLY A 404 26.97 13.42 -1.53
C GLY A 404 26.19 14.00 -0.36
N PHE A 405 25.78 13.15 0.58
CA PHE A 405 25.01 13.57 1.76
C PHE A 405 25.72 14.66 2.58
N LEU A 406 27.01 14.47 2.86
CA LEU A 406 27.82 15.45 3.61
C LEU A 406 28.11 16.72 2.80
N CYS A 407 28.31 16.58 1.49
CA CYS A 407 28.52 17.71 0.57
C CYS A 407 27.28 18.62 0.54
N GLU A 408 26.08 18.05 0.45
CA GLU A 408 24.83 18.83 0.49
C GLU A 408 24.69 19.59 1.82
N LEU A 409 24.97 18.97 2.97
CA LEU A 409 25.00 19.68 4.26
C LEU A 409 26.04 20.82 4.28
N ALA A 410 27.18 20.65 3.61
CA ALA A 410 28.24 21.66 3.55
C ALA A 410 27.94 22.84 2.62
N ILE A 411 26.96 22.71 1.72
CA ILE A 411 26.55 23.78 0.79
C ILE A 411 25.65 24.81 1.49
N HIS A 412 24.85 24.38 2.46
CA HIS A 412 23.88 25.25 3.11
C HIS A 412 24.49 26.04 4.27
N ASP A 413 24.30 27.36 4.26
CA ASP A 413 24.86 28.30 5.25
C ASP A 413 24.56 27.90 6.71
N SER A 414 23.36 27.36 6.99
CA SER A 414 22.95 26.96 8.34
C SER A 414 23.76 25.80 8.92
N THR A 415 24.38 24.99 8.06
CA THR A 415 25.11 23.76 8.43
C THR A 415 26.58 23.78 7.99
N GLU A 416 26.99 24.70 7.11
CA GLU A 416 28.32 24.81 6.52
C GLU A 416 29.45 24.66 7.56
N SER A 417 29.35 25.38 8.69
CA SER A 417 30.43 25.50 9.67
C SER A 417 30.88 24.17 10.30
N TRP A 418 29.96 23.23 10.52
CA TRP A 418 30.27 21.91 11.07
C TRP A 418 30.31 20.85 9.96
N ALA A 419 29.45 20.95 8.95
CA ALA A 419 29.35 19.97 7.88
C ALA A 419 30.61 19.97 7.01
N LEU A 420 31.22 21.12 6.74
CA LEU A 420 32.48 21.20 6.01
C LEU A 420 33.62 20.51 6.76
N ARG A 421 33.66 20.63 8.10
CA ARG A 421 34.64 19.96 8.95
C ARG A 421 34.43 18.44 8.92
N ALA A 422 33.18 17.99 9.08
CA ALA A 422 32.83 16.58 9.00
C ALA A 422 33.15 16.00 7.61
N PHE A 423 32.83 16.71 6.53
CA PHE A 423 33.15 16.31 5.17
C PHE A 423 34.66 16.15 4.96
N SER A 424 35.47 17.13 5.39
CA SER A 424 36.93 17.08 5.27
C SER A 424 37.52 15.88 6.04
N ASP A 425 37.09 15.67 7.28
CA ASP A 425 37.54 14.58 8.13
C ASP A 425 37.18 13.20 7.56
N VAL A 426 35.90 13.01 7.19
CA VAL A 426 35.41 11.77 6.58
C VAL A 426 36.09 11.49 5.24
N LEU A 427 36.34 12.53 4.43
CA LEU A 427 37.02 12.37 3.16
C LEU A 427 38.47 11.88 3.32
N GLU A 428 39.20 12.44 4.27
CA GLU A 428 40.62 12.11 4.49
C GLU A 428 40.83 10.76 5.19
N ASN A 429 40.00 10.48 6.19
CA ASN A 429 40.17 9.36 7.12
C ASN A 429 39.30 8.13 6.79
N TYR A 430 38.27 8.27 5.95
CA TYR A 430 37.37 7.16 5.61
C TYR A 430 37.21 6.96 4.10
N LEU A 431 36.60 7.92 3.39
CA LEU A 431 36.20 7.73 1.99
C LEU A 431 37.39 7.46 1.04
N ARG A 432 38.50 8.18 1.22
CA ARG A 432 39.73 7.93 0.45
C ARG A 432 40.28 6.51 0.63
N ILE A 433 40.10 5.94 1.82
CA ILE A 433 40.68 4.64 2.20
C ILE A 433 39.74 3.50 1.80
N GLU A 434 38.45 3.65 2.12
CA GLU A 434 37.46 2.60 1.92
C GLU A 434 36.85 2.60 0.50
N TYR A 435 36.63 3.77 -0.10
CA TYR A 435 35.95 3.92 -1.40
C TYR A 435 36.67 4.88 -2.37
N PRO A 436 37.96 4.68 -2.67
CA PRO A 436 38.75 5.62 -3.46
C PRO A 436 38.19 5.86 -4.86
N ALA A 437 37.69 4.82 -5.55
CA ALA A 437 37.25 4.95 -6.94
C ALA A 437 35.91 5.69 -7.05
N GLU A 438 34.90 5.26 -6.29
CA GLU A 438 33.58 5.89 -6.26
C GLU A 438 33.67 7.35 -5.80
N THR A 439 34.46 7.60 -4.74
CA THR A 439 34.67 8.94 -4.21
C THR A 439 35.35 9.85 -5.23
N ARG A 440 36.36 9.34 -5.96
CA ARG A 440 37.03 10.11 -7.01
C ARG A 440 36.06 10.53 -8.11
N THR A 441 35.29 9.59 -8.66
CA THR A 441 34.32 9.89 -9.72
C THR A 441 33.28 10.91 -9.25
N PHE A 442 32.75 10.75 -8.04
CA PHE A 442 31.84 11.73 -7.45
C PHE A 442 32.46 13.12 -7.33
N LEU A 443 33.67 13.22 -6.76
CA LEU A 443 34.33 14.50 -6.54
C LEU A 443 34.72 15.19 -7.86
N GLU A 444 35.14 14.43 -8.89
CA GLU A 444 35.42 14.99 -10.23
C GLU A 444 34.16 15.66 -10.80
N THR A 445 33.01 14.98 -10.75
CA THR A 445 31.73 15.56 -11.18
C THR A 445 31.30 16.75 -10.32
N ARG A 446 31.46 16.66 -8.99
CA ARG A 446 31.02 17.73 -8.08
C ARG A 446 31.90 18.96 -8.15
N LEU A 447 33.20 18.82 -8.44
CA LEU A 447 34.14 19.92 -8.60
C LEU A 447 33.71 20.87 -9.71
N GLU A 448 33.21 20.34 -10.83
CA GLU A 448 32.71 21.12 -11.97
C GLU A 448 31.45 21.95 -11.63
N GLN A 449 30.64 21.44 -10.71
CA GLN A 449 29.37 22.05 -10.30
C GLN A 449 29.51 23.04 -9.14
N THR A 450 30.63 22.98 -8.40
CA THR A 450 30.82 23.76 -7.18
C THR A 450 31.56 25.07 -7.49
N PRO A 451 31.08 26.24 -7.01
CA PRO A 451 31.72 27.53 -7.28
C PRO A 451 33.20 27.55 -6.89
N ALA A 452 34.08 27.94 -7.81
CA ALA A 452 35.54 27.87 -7.66
C ALA A 452 36.11 28.60 -6.42
N ARG A 453 35.42 29.64 -5.93
CA ARG A 453 35.85 30.43 -4.76
C ARG A 453 35.33 29.89 -3.42
N SER A 454 34.46 28.89 -3.43
CA SER A 454 33.87 28.34 -2.20
C SER A 454 34.90 27.58 -1.36
N LYS A 455 34.68 27.50 -0.03
CA LYS A 455 35.50 26.66 0.86
C LYS A 455 35.36 25.18 0.49
N LEU A 456 34.15 24.75 0.15
CA LEU A 456 33.86 23.39 -0.29
C LEU A 456 34.65 22.99 -1.54
N HIS A 457 34.74 23.87 -2.55
CA HIS A 457 35.53 23.60 -3.75
C HIS A 457 37.01 23.31 -3.41
N ARG A 458 37.58 24.04 -2.45
CA ARG A 458 38.96 23.81 -1.99
C ARG A 458 39.13 22.44 -1.31
N GLU A 459 38.17 22.03 -0.48
CA GLU A 459 38.19 20.71 0.17
C GLU A 459 38.02 19.57 -0.85
N ILE A 460 37.11 19.72 -1.82
CA ILE A 460 36.94 18.75 -2.93
C ILE A 460 38.24 18.61 -3.73
N ALA A 461 38.85 19.74 -4.13
CA ALA A 461 40.10 19.74 -4.88
C ALA A 461 41.27 19.11 -4.10
N ARG A 462 41.34 19.37 -2.79
CA ARG A 462 42.32 18.74 -1.89
C ARG A 462 42.11 17.23 -1.81
N GLY A 463 40.89 16.75 -1.61
CA GLY A 463 40.58 15.33 -1.55
C GLY A 463 40.93 14.59 -2.85
N LEU A 464 40.59 15.18 -4.00
CA LEU A 464 40.96 14.64 -5.32
C LEU A 464 42.47 14.53 -5.49
N LYS A 465 43.22 15.53 -5.04
CA LYS A 465 44.69 15.50 -5.09
C LYS A 465 45.22 14.33 -4.27
N LEU A 466 44.73 14.13 -3.03
CA LEU A 466 45.17 13.04 -2.16
C LEU A 466 44.86 11.66 -2.73
N ILE A 467 43.67 11.47 -3.32
CA ILE A 467 43.29 10.19 -3.97
C ILE A 467 44.22 9.93 -5.17
N ARG A 468 44.45 10.92 -6.03
CA ARG A 468 45.32 10.78 -7.22
C ARG A 468 46.78 10.53 -6.85
N GLU A 469 47.27 11.13 -5.78
CA GLU A 469 48.62 10.88 -5.26
C GLU A 469 48.75 9.43 -4.78
N TRP A 470 47.74 8.93 -4.06
CA TRP A 470 47.73 7.53 -3.62
C TRP A 470 47.64 6.55 -4.79
N ASP A 471 46.79 6.80 -5.79
CA ASP A 471 46.72 6.03 -7.03
C ASP A 471 48.09 5.97 -7.73
N LYS A 472 48.80 7.09 -7.77
CA LYS A 472 50.15 7.17 -8.36
C LYS A 472 51.14 6.32 -7.57
N VAL A 473 51.08 6.35 -6.23
CA VAL A 473 51.89 5.50 -5.35
C VAL A 473 51.62 4.03 -5.65
N LEU A 474 50.36 3.61 -5.66
CA LEU A 474 49.95 2.22 -5.94
C LEU A 474 50.46 1.73 -7.30
N ARG A 475 50.33 2.56 -8.35
CA ARG A 475 50.83 2.24 -9.70
C ARG A 475 52.35 2.22 -9.81
N SER A 476 53.06 2.89 -8.89
CA SER A 476 54.52 2.95 -8.86
C SER A 476 55.16 1.82 -8.05
N LEU A 477 54.36 1.00 -7.34
CA LEU A 477 54.88 -0.13 -6.58
C LEU A 477 55.55 -1.15 -7.52
N PRO A 478 56.74 -1.68 -7.18
CA PRO A 478 57.40 -2.68 -8.00
C PRO A 478 56.61 -4.00 -7.99
N ASN A 479 56.49 -4.63 -9.15
CA ASN A 479 55.91 -5.97 -9.27
C ASN A 479 56.90 -7.02 -8.72
N LEU A 480 56.74 -7.37 -7.43
CA LEU A 480 57.53 -8.40 -6.78
C LEU A 480 57.03 -9.80 -7.19
N ARG A 481 57.88 -10.57 -7.87
CA ARG A 481 57.54 -11.93 -8.34
C ARG A 481 57.33 -12.90 -7.18
N GLU A 482 57.91 -12.62 -6.02
CA GLU A 482 57.83 -13.41 -4.79
C GLU A 482 56.43 -13.36 -4.16
N LEU A 483 55.71 -12.25 -4.34
CA LEU A 483 54.34 -12.06 -3.85
C LEU A 483 53.29 -12.47 -4.88
N GLN A 484 53.71 -12.83 -6.10
CA GLN A 484 52.79 -13.27 -7.13
C GLN A 484 52.29 -14.69 -6.79
N PRO A 485 50.96 -14.91 -6.70
CA PRO A 485 50.43 -16.24 -6.46
C PRO A 485 50.89 -17.19 -7.56
N ARG A 486 51.20 -18.44 -7.21
CA ARG A 486 51.57 -19.46 -8.22
C ARG A 486 50.43 -19.63 -9.21
N GLN A 487 50.74 -20.00 -10.45
CA GLN A 487 49.73 -20.13 -11.51
C GLN A 487 48.61 -21.12 -11.14
N GLU A 488 48.94 -22.20 -10.41
CA GLU A 488 47.95 -23.13 -9.85
C GLU A 488 46.98 -22.44 -8.87
N GLN A 489 47.49 -21.59 -7.97
CA GLN A 489 46.68 -20.83 -7.02
C GLN A 489 45.78 -19.81 -7.74
N LEU A 490 46.28 -19.16 -8.80
CA LEU A 490 45.47 -18.28 -9.63
C LEU A 490 44.34 -19.05 -10.32
N VAL A 491 44.60 -20.26 -10.83
CA VAL A 491 43.56 -21.11 -11.41
C VAL A 491 42.54 -21.51 -10.34
N THR A 492 42.98 -21.92 -9.15
CA THR A 492 42.08 -22.24 -8.03
C THR A 492 41.23 -21.05 -7.60
N LEU A 493 41.82 -19.86 -7.48
CA LEU A 493 41.10 -18.62 -7.17
C LEU A 493 40.05 -18.30 -8.23
N ASN A 494 40.42 -18.33 -9.51
CA ASN A 494 39.49 -18.12 -10.61
C ASN A 494 38.34 -19.14 -10.62
N LEU A 495 38.61 -20.41 -10.26
CA LEU A 495 37.57 -21.42 -10.13
C LEU A 495 36.66 -21.14 -8.92
N ALA A 496 37.22 -20.70 -7.79
CA ALA A 496 36.47 -20.31 -6.60
C ALA A 496 35.57 -19.10 -6.89
N ASP A 497 36.10 -18.07 -7.57
CA ASP A 497 35.33 -16.88 -7.98
C ASP A 497 34.22 -17.25 -8.97
N ARG A 498 34.50 -18.12 -9.94
CA ARG A 498 33.47 -18.65 -10.84
C ARG A 498 32.40 -19.42 -10.10
N LYS A 499 32.76 -20.22 -9.10
CA LYS A 499 31.80 -20.96 -8.26
C LYS A 499 30.93 -19.98 -7.46
N ARG A 500 31.55 -19.02 -6.78
CA ARG A 500 30.86 -17.96 -6.03
C ARG A 500 29.89 -17.18 -6.92
N ASN A 501 30.34 -16.74 -8.11
CA ASN A 501 29.49 -16.01 -9.05
C ASN A 501 28.33 -16.87 -9.59
N ARG A 502 28.52 -18.18 -9.75
CA ARG A 502 27.43 -19.10 -10.12
C ARG A 502 26.39 -19.24 -9.01
N GLU A 503 26.82 -19.28 -7.76
CA GLU A 503 25.95 -19.34 -6.58
C GLU A 503 25.15 -18.05 -6.45
N ILE A 504 25.81 -16.89 -6.47
CA ILE A 504 25.15 -15.57 -6.48
C ILE A 504 24.15 -15.48 -7.63
N GLY A 505 24.55 -15.88 -8.84
CA GLY A 505 23.65 -15.87 -10.00
C GLY A 505 22.49 -16.85 -9.88
N ARG A 506 22.60 -17.94 -9.10
CA ARG A 506 21.47 -18.84 -8.82
C ARG A 506 20.48 -18.17 -7.87
N ASP A 507 20.97 -17.58 -6.79
CA ASP A 507 20.13 -16.93 -5.78
C ASP A 507 19.40 -15.70 -6.34
N VAL A 508 20.10 -14.88 -7.13
CA VAL A 508 19.50 -13.73 -7.83
C VAL A 508 18.39 -14.18 -8.78
N ARG A 509 18.57 -15.31 -9.49
CA ARG A 509 17.53 -15.85 -10.38
C ARG A 509 16.32 -16.40 -9.63
N GLN A 510 16.49 -16.93 -8.42
CA GLN A 510 15.35 -17.38 -7.62
C GLN A 510 14.47 -16.21 -7.14
N ARG A 511 15.08 -15.03 -6.95
CA ARG A 511 14.40 -13.83 -6.42
C ARG A 511 13.98 -12.82 -7.49
N SER A 512 14.48 -12.96 -8.72
CA SER A 512 14.25 -11.96 -9.77
C SER A 512 12.89 -12.14 -10.44
N ILE A 513 12.11 -11.07 -10.41
CA ILE A 513 10.82 -10.96 -11.12
C ILE A 513 11.04 -11.10 -12.64
N PHE A 514 12.15 -10.59 -13.18
CA PHE A 514 12.47 -10.72 -14.60
C PHE A 514 12.67 -12.18 -15.01
N SER A 515 13.29 -13.01 -14.16
CA SER A 515 13.39 -14.45 -14.45
C SER A 515 12.07 -15.19 -14.31
N MET A 516 11.10 -14.64 -13.57
CA MET A 516 9.74 -15.19 -13.48
C MET A 516 8.88 -14.80 -14.68
N LEU A 517 9.10 -13.61 -15.25
CA LEU A 517 8.31 -13.07 -16.37
C LEU A 517 8.89 -13.39 -17.75
N ALA A 518 10.21 -13.51 -17.86
CA ALA A 518 10.89 -13.67 -19.16
C ALA A 518 11.43 -15.08 -19.36
N ASN A 519 11.26 -15.61 -20.57
CA ASN A 519 11.86 -16.87 -20.97
C ASN A 519 13.38 -16.75 -21.06
N GLN A 520 14.08 -17.66 -20.36
CA GLN A 520 15.54 -17.72 -20.39
C GLN A 520 16.01 -18.56 -21.58
N VAL A 521 16.74 -17.93 -22.51
CA VAL A 521 17.37 -18.61 -23.64
C VAL A 521 18.89 -18.52 -23.49
N CYS A 522 19.57 -19.65 -23.32
CA CYS A 522 21.03 -19.70 -23.28
C CYS A 522 21.60 -19.65 -24.71
N ILE A 523 22.16 -18.51 -25.08
CA ILE A 523 22.84 -18.32 -26.37
C ILE A 523 24.33 -18.62 -26.18
N LYS A 524 24.85 -19.67 -26.84
CA LYS A 524 26.28 -20.03 -26.80
C LYS A 524 27.17 -18.99 -27.50
N GLN A 525 26.66 -18.37 -28.56
CA GLN A 525 27.35 -17.36 -29.35
C GLN A 525 26.31 -16.51 -30.12
N GLY A 526 26.54 -15.20 -30.21
CA GLY A 526 25.68 -14.27 -30.94
C GLY A 526 25.52 -12.95 -30.21
N GLN A 527 25.43 -11.86 -30.97
CA GLN A 527 25.25 -10.50 -30.44
C GLN A 527 23.89 -9.89 -30.81
N GLY A 528 22.99 -10.67 -31.42
CA GLY A 528 21.68 -10.19 -31.84
C GLY A 528 20.68 -11.30 -32.11
N VAL A 529 19.41 -10.95 -32.09
CA VAL A 529 18.27 -11.81 -32.44
C VAL A 529 17.71 -11.35 -33.77
N VAL A 530 17.49 -12.28 -34.70
CA VAL A 530 16.87 -11.99 -36.00
C VAL A 530 15.39 -12.29 -35.90
N THR A 531 14.54 -11.28 -36.08
CA THR A 531 13.08 -11.45 -36.14
C THR A 531 12.65 -11.36 -37.59
N LYS A 532 12.04 -12.42 -38.12
CA LYS A 532 11.42 -12.40 -39.45
C LYS A 532 9.99 -11.91 -39.33
N MET A 533 9.67 -10.84 -40.03
CA MET A 533 8.33 -10.28 -40.12
C MET A 533 7.49 -11.06 -41.15
N PRO A 534 6.14 -11.03 -41.06
CA PRO A 534 5.26 -11.74 -41.99
C PRO A 534 5.40 -11.32 -43.47
N ASP A 535 5.93 -10.13 -43.72
CA ASP A 535 6.21 -9.57 -45.04
C ASP A 535 7.54 -10.08 -45.66
N GLY A 536 8.26 -10.97 -44.96
CA GLY A 536 9.54 -11.53 -45.40
C GLY A 536 10.75 -10.67 -45.07
N THR A 537 10.57 -9.49 -44.46
CA THR A 537 11.68 -8.68 -43.97
C THR A 537 12.27 -9.26 -42.69
N SER A 538 13.55 -9.01 -42.44
CA SER A 538 14.22 -9.45 -41.21
C SER A 538 14.85 -8.28 -40.50
N THR A 539 14.61 -8.16 -39.20
CA THR A 539 15.18 -7.12 -38.34
C THR A 539 16.13 -7.77 -37.33
N ILE A 540 17.35 -7.25 -37.24
CA ILE A 540 18.35 -7.71 -36.28
C ILE A 540 18.29 -6.80 -35.06
N THR A 541 17.87 -7.36 -33.93
CA THR A 541 17.88 -6.65 -32.64
C THR A 541 19.14 -7.02 -31.88
N PRO A 542 20.07 -6.09 -31.60
CA PRO A 542 21.29 -6.39 -30.86
C PRO A 542 20.97 -6.72 -29.39
N LEU A 543 21.63 -7.75 -28.85
CA LEU A 543 21.60 -8.08 -27.44
C LEU A 543 22.41 -7.03 -26.68
N ARG A 544 21.81 -6.42 -25.64
CA ARG A 544 22.50 -5.45 -24.80
C ARG A 544 22.91 -6.10 -23.47
N PRO A 545 24.20 -6.01 -23.08
CA PRO A 545 24.60 -6.40 -21.74
C PRO A 545 24.10 -5.35 -20.75
N HIS A 546 23.51 -5.81 -19.65
CA HIS A 546 23.22 -4.98 -18.48
C HIS A 546 24.08 -5.51 -17.33
N SER A 547 25.03 -4.70 -16.87
CA SER A 547 25.88 -5.01 -15.72
C SER A 547 25.97 -3.82 -14.80
N VAL A 548 25.97 -4.07 -13.49
CA VAL A 548 26.18 -3.08 -12.44
C VAL A 548 27.47 -3.45 -11.72
N THR A 549 28.34 -2.47 -11.54
CA THR A 549 29.60 -2.59 -10.79
C THR A 549 29.54 -1.64 -9.60
N PHE A 550 29.95 -2.12 -8.43
CA PHE A 550 30.04 -1.32 -7.21
C PHE A 550 31.38 -1.59 -6.53
N GLU A 551 31.90 -0.60 -5.81
CA GLU A 551 33.14 -0.74 -5.05
C GLU A 551 32.87 -1.42 -3.70
N VAL A 552 33.70 -2.39 -3.33
CA VAL A 552 33.68 -3.00 -2.01
C VAL A 552 34.66 -2.23 -1.11
N PRO A 553 34.35 -2.01 0.18
CA PRO A 553 35.25 -1.28 1.08
C PRO A 553 36.64 -1.87 1.12
N GLY A 554 37.67 -1.02 0.99
CA GLY A 554 39.07 -1.43 0.98
C GLY A 554 39.47 -2.29 2.19
N SER A 555 38.93 -1.98 3.37
CA SER A 555 39.17 -2.80 4.57
C SER A 555 38.56 -4.20 4.48
N GLU A 556 37.37 -4.35 3.90
CA GLU A 556 36.74 -5.67 3.72
C GLU A 556 37.37 -6.48 2.59
N ALA A 557 37.86 -5.80 1.55
CA ALA A 557 38.58 -6.46 0.46
C ALA A 557 39.91 -7.06 0.95
N SER A 558 40.55 -6.43 1.94
CA SER A 558 41.82 -6.89 2.52
C SER A 558 41.62 -7.86 3.69
N ASP A 559 40.75 -7.53 4.65
CA ASP A 559 40.36 -8.39 5.77
C ASP A 559 38.85 -8.23 6.07
N PRO A 560 38.00 -9.16 5.60
CA PRO A 560 36.55 -9.09 5.80
C PRO A 560 36.12 -8.97 7.26
N LEU A 561 36.80 -9.67 8.19
CA LEU A 561 36.41 -9.70 9.59
C LEU A 561 36.80 -8.40 10.29
N LEU A 562 38.04 -7.95 10.12
CA LEU A 562 38.49 -6.69 10.71
C LEU A 562 37.76 -5.49 10.09
N GLY A 563 37.47 -5.52 8.78
CA GLY A 563 36.68 -4.49 8.11
C GLY A 563 35.27 -4.37 8.69
N GLN A 564 34.59 -5.50 8.90
CA GLN A 564 33.28 -5.53 9.55
C GLN A 564 33.34 -5.01 11.00
N LEU A 565 34.30 -5.46 11.80
CA LEU A 565 34.47 -5.00 13.18
C LEU A 565 34.75 -3.49 13.26
N ARG A 566 35.56 -2.94 12.34
CA ARG A 566 35.84 -1.49 12.27
C ARG A 566 34.57 -0.69 12.01
N ARG A 567 33.69 -1.18 11.13
CA ARG A 567 32.42 -0.48 10.87
C ARG A 567 31.44 -0.57 12.02
N LEU A 568 31.36 -1.72 12.70
CA LEU A 568 30.53 -1.86 13.89
C LEU A 568 30.93 -0.89 15.01
N ARG A 569 32.21 -0.48 15.10
CA ARG A 569 32.66 0.55 16.05
C ARG A 569 32.08 1.94 15.78
N TYR A 570 31.62 2.24 14.57
CA TYR A 570 30.87 3.48 14.33
C TYR A 570 29.45 3.41 14.89
N LEU A 571 28.94 2.21 15.17
CA LEU A 571 27.59 2.01 15.70
C LEU A 571 27.56 1.86 17.22
N SER A 572 28.72 1.71 17.87
CA SER A 572 28.85 1.83 19.31
C SER A 572 28.87 3.30 19.73
N ASP A 573 28.09 3.66 20.76
CA ASP A 573 28.01 5.02 21.31
C ASP A 573 29.37 5.54 21.80
#